data_AF-A0A0Q8IVA9-F1
#
_entry.id   AF-A0A0Q8IVA9-F1
#
_cell.length_a   1.000
_cell.length_b   1.000
_cell.length_c   1.000
_cell.angle_alpha   90.00
_cell.angle_beta   90.00
_cell.angle_gamma   90.00
#
_symmetry.space_group_name_H-M   'P 1'
#
loop_
_entity.id
_entity.type
_entity.pdbx_description
1 polymer ?
#
loop_
_entity_poly.entity_id
_entity_poly.type
_entity_poly.pdbx_seq_one_letter_code
_entity_poly.pdbx_strand_id
1 'polypeptide(L)'
;MTTKRLALAILLAACAAAPASAACPAPVAGDTAAAIEANQQRLVCLQRELSQKSEQYQYKVEINTIERRIDDIQLQRRFDSLNFPKPVTPGF
;
A
#
# COMPACT_ATOMS: atom_id res chain seq x y z
N MET A 1 -30.90 23.16 22.82
CA MET A 1 -29.80 22.36 23.43
C MET A 1 -29.85 20.86 23.08
N THR A 2 -30.92 20.34 22.48
CA THR A 2 -31.14 18.91 22.19
C THR A 2 -30.39 18.39 20.96
N THR A 3 -30.22 19.20 19.91
CA THR A 3 -29.53 18.82 18.67
C THR A 3 -28.05 18.51 18.84
N LYS A 4 -27.35 19.26 19.71
CA LYS A 4 -25.92 19.02 20.01
C LYS A 4 -25.66 17.68 20.71
N ARG A 5 -26.61 17.23 21.55
CA ARG A 5 -26.50 15.93 22.25
C ARG A 5 -26.72 14.76 21.29
N LEU A 6 -27.58 14.96 20.29
CA LEU A 6 -27.90 13.94 19.28
C LEU A 6 -26.73 13.73 18.31
N ALA A 7 -26.07 14.82 17.89
CA ALA A 7 -24.85 14.74 17.08
C ALA A 7 -23.68 14.05 17.82
N LEU A 8 -23.53 14.32 19.12
CA LEU A 8 -22.49 13.69 19.95
C LEU A 8 -22.73 12.17 20.10
N ALA A 9 -23.99 11.76 20.29
CA ALA A 9 -24.36 10.35 20.42
C ALA A 9 -24.12 9.56 19.12
N ILE A 10 -24.38 10.15 17.95
CA ILE A 10 -24.11 9.53 16.64
C ILE A 10 -22.59 9.35 16.44
N LEU A 11 -21.78 10.34 16.83
CA LEU A 11 -20.32 10.27 16.75
C LEU A 11 -19.73 9.19 17.68
N LEU A 12 -20.25 9.05 18.90
CA LEU A 12 -19.84 8.02 19.84
C LEU A 12 -20.24 6.61 19.38
N ALA A 13 -21.43 6.45 18.81
CA ALA A 13 -21.87 5.17 18.24
C ALA A 13 -21.05 4.76 17.02
N ALA A 14 -20.64 5.72 16.18
CA ALA A 14 -19.77 5.46 15.03
C ALA A 14 -18.35 5.01 15.43
N CYS A 15 -17.81 5.51 16.54
CA CYS A 15 -16.52 5.04 17.07
C CYS A 15 -16.59 3.62 17.67
N ALA A 16 -17.73 3.21 18.25
CA ALA A 16 -17.88 1.88 18.85
C ALA A 16 -18.07 0.75 17.81
N ALA A 17 -18.46 1.10 16.59
CA ALA A 17 -18.67 0.15 15.49
C ALA A 17 -17.44 -0.04 14.59
N ALA A 18 -16.32 0.65 14.87
CA ALA A 18 -15.08 0.36 14.18
C ALA A 18 -14.59 -1.02 14.64
N PRO A 19 -14.62 -2.07 13.77
CA PRO A 19 -13.95 -3.31 14.12
C PRO A 19 -12.50 -2.95 14.43
N ALA A 20 -11.96 -3.50 15.50
CA ALA A 20 -10.56 -3.38 15.86
C ALA A 20 -9.69 -3.93 14.72
N SER A 21 -9.46 -3.11 13.69
CA SER A 21 -8.55 -3.34 12.60
C SER A 21 -7.15 -3.05 13.12
N ALA A 22 -6.65 -3.83 14.05
CA ALA A 22 -5.28 -3.69 14.52
C ALA A 22 -4.84 -4.96 15.24
N ALA A 23 -3.95 -5.69 14.57
CA ALA A 23 -3.22 -6.87 15.01
C ALA A 23 -4.02 -8.18 14.98
N CYS A 24 -3.69 -9.03 14.01
CA CYS A 24 -3.96 -10.45 14.10
C CYS A 24 -3.56 -11.01 15.48
N PRO A 25 -4.30 -11.99 16.00
CA PRO A 25 -4.09 -12.49 17.36
C PRO A 25 -2.64 -12.91 17.60
N ALA A 26 -2.17 -12.78 18.83
CA ALA A 26 -0.81 -13.14 19.21
C ALA A 26 -0.55 -14.66 19.05
N PRO A 27 0.70 -15.12 18.86
CA PRO A 27 1.01 -16.55 18.86
C PRO A 27 0.62 -17.17 20.20
N VAL A 28 -0.08 -18.31 20.14
CA VAL A 28 -0.33 -19.14 21.32
C VAL A 28 0.65 -20.30 21.29
N ALA A 29 1.45 -20.47 22.36
CA ALA A 29 2.43 -21.55 22.45
C ALA A 29 1.76 -22.86 22.90
N GLY A 30 2.24 -23.97 22.35
CA GLY A 30 1.82 -25.33 22.72
C GLY A 30 0.93 -26.01 21.69
N ASP A 31 0.73 -27.32 21.89
CA ASP A 31 0.11 -28.22 20.90
C ASP A 31 -1.29 -28.66 21.32
N THR A 32 -1.93 -27.91 22.23
CA THR A 32 -3.30 -28.18 22.64
C THR A 32 -4.26 -27.84 21.50
N ALA A 33 -5.40 -28.52 21.41
CA ALA A 33 -6.41 -28.26 20.37
C ALA A 33 -6.82 -26.78 20.31
N ALA A 34 -6.95 -26.13 21.49
CA ALA A 34 -7.25 -24.70 21.59
C ALA A 34 -6.11 -23.81 21.08
N ALA A 35 -4.84 -24.15 21.35
CA ALA A 35 -3.69 -23.41 20.82
C ALA A 35 -3.58 -23.56 19.30
N ILE A 36 -3.86 -24.74 18.75
CA ILE A 36 -3.88 -24.98 17.30
C ILE A 36 -4.97 -24.15 16.63
N GLU A 37 -6.19 -24.16 17.17
CA GLU A 37 -7.32 -23.38 16.61
C GLU A 37 -7.03 -21.87 16.65
N ALA A 38 -6.52 -21.36 17.77
CA ALA A 38 -6.14 -19.96 17.90
C ALA A 38 -5.05 -19.56 16.88
N ASN A 39 -4.06 -20.43 16.66
CA ASN A 39 -3.02 -20.20 15.65
C ASN A 39 -3.55 -20.31 14.21
N GLN A 40 -4.54 -21.17 13.93
CA GLN A 40 -5.18 -21.23 12.61
C GLN A 40 -5.92 -19.93 12.30
N GLN A 41 -6.72 -19.43 13.24
CA GLN A 41 -7.44 -18.16 13.09
C GLN A 41 -6.46 -16.99 12.85
N ARG A 42 -5.30 -17.03 13.52
CA ARG A 42 -4.21 -16.09 13.30
C ARG A 42 -3.67 -16.15 11.87
N LEU A 43 -3.38 -17.33 11.34
CA LEU A 43 -2.84 -17.49 9.99
C LEU A 43 -3.81 -16.95 8.94
N VAL A 44 -5.12 -17.21 9.09
CA VAL A 44 -6.16 -16.67 8.20
C VAL A 44 -6.18 -15.15 8.22
N CYS A 45 -6.07 -14.55 9.41
CA CYS A 45 -5.96 -13.10 9.54
C CYS A 45 -4.72 -12.55 8.82
N LEU A 46 -3.54 -13.13 9.07
CA LEU A 46 -2.29 -12.69 8.45
C LEU A 46 -2.32 -12.85 6.92
N GLN A 47 -2.91 -13.92 6.42
CA GLN A 47 -3.09 -14.14 4.99
C GLN A 47 -3.94 -13.03 4.36
N ARG A 48 -5.01 -12.60 5.03
CA ARG A 48 -5.87 -11.50 4.57
C ARG A 48 -5.14 -10.16 4.59
N GLU A 49 -4.34 -9.89 5.61
CA GLU A 49 -3.51 -8.67 5.64
C GLU A 49 -2.48 -8.66 4.51
N LEU A 50 -1.84 -9.81 4.24
CA LEU A 50 -0.87 -9.95 3.15
C LEU A 50 -1.53 -9.74 1.79
N SER A 51 -2.72 -10.31 1.55
CA SER A 51 -3.42 -10.13 0.27
C SER A 51 -3.75 -8.66 0.03
N GLN A 52 -4.29 -7.96 1.05
CA GLN A 52 -4.58 -6.53 0.96
C GLN A 52 -3.33 -5.67 0.70
N LYS A 53 -2.20 -5.99 1.35
CA LYS A 53 -0.92 -5.30 1.13
C LYS A 53 -0.33 -5.59 -0.25
N SER A 54 -0.55 -6.79 -0.78
CA SER A 54 -0.02 -7.20 -2.09
C SER A 54 -0.64 -6.39 -3.23
N GLU A 55 -1.96 -6.17 -3.19
CA GLU A 55 -2.66 -5.35 -4.19
C GLU A 55 -2.15 -3.91 -4.18
N GLN A 56 -2.00 -3.33 -2.98
CA GLN A 56 -1.42 -1.99 -2.84
C GLN A 56 0.02 -1.90 -3.36
N TYR A 57 0.82 -2.96 -3.17
CA TYR A 57 2.18 -3.02 -3.66
C TYR A 57 2.24 -3.07 -5.20
N GLN A 58 1.35 -3.83 -5.84
CA GLN A 58 1.27 -3.89 -7.30
C GLN A 58 1.02 -2.52 -7.91
N TYR A 59 0.02 -1.78 -7.41
CA TYR A 59 -0.25 -0.42 -7.89
C TYR A 59 0.95 0.52 -7.71
N LYS A 60 1.66 0.43 -6.58
CA LYS A 60 2.88 1.24 -6.36
C LYS A 60 3.98 0.92 -7.35
N VAL A 61 4.19 -0.36 -7.69
CA VAL A 61 5.21 -0.76 -8.67
C VAL A 61 4.85 -0.26 -10.07
N GLU A 62 3.58 -0.35 -10.45
CA GLU A 62 3.09 0.17 -11.73
C GLU A 62 3.29 1.69 -11.83
N ILE A 63 2.89 2.44 -10.79
CA ILE A 63 3.08 3.90 -10.74
C ILE A 63 4.56 4.27 -10.89
N ASN A 64 5.45 3.66 -10.09
CA ASN A 64 6.89 3.92 -10.17
C ASN A 64 7.45 3.61 -11.57
N THR A 65 6.92 2.60 -12.24
CA THR A 65 7.35 2.23 -13.60
C THR A 65 6.90 3.28 -14.62
N ILE A 66 5.69 3.81 -14.47
CA ILE A 66 5.16 4.89 -15.32
C ILE A 66 5.97 6.17 -15.11
N GLU A 67 6.23 6.56 -13.86
CA GLU A 67 7.02 7.75 -13.52
C GLU A 67 8.40 7.69 -14.18
N ARG A 68 9.11 6.56 -14.06
CA ARG A 68 10.43 6.37 -14.71
C ARG A 68 10.37 6.53 -16.23
N ARG A 69 9.31 6.04 -16.88
CA ARG A 69 9.13 6.20 -18.34
C ARG A 69 8.90 7.65 -18.72
N ILE A 70 8.15 8.39 -17.91
CA ILE A 70 7.92 9.83 -18.14
C ILE A 70 9.24 10.59 -18.00
N ASP A 71 10.02 10.30 -16.96
CA ASP A 71 11.33 10.93 -16.74
C ASP A 71 12.28 10.68 -17.91
N ASP A 72 12.33 9.45 -18.41
CA ASP A 72 13.14 9.08 -19.57
C ASP A 72 12.73 9.85 -20.84
N ILE A 73 11.43 9.93 -21.12
CA ILE A 73 10.89 10.71 -22.25
C ILE A 73 11.24 12.20 -22.10
N GLN A 74 11.10 12.76 -20.90
CA GLN A 74 11.44 14.15 -20.65
C GLN A 74 12.93 14.40 -20.82
N LEU A 75 13.78 13.48 -20.36
CA LEU A 75 15.21 13.54 -20.54
C LEU A 75 15.58 13.49 -22.02
N GLN A 76 14.98 12.57 -22.79
CA GLN A 76 15.19 12.46 -24.22
C GLN A 76 14.79 13.75 -24.96
N ARG A 77 13.62 14.33 -24.65
CA ARG A 77 13.21 15.63 -25.22
C ARG A 77 14.19 16.75 -24.90
N ARG A 78 14.75 16.76 -23.69
CA ARG A 78 15.79 17.73 -23.32
C ARG A 78 17.05 17.50 -24.14
N PHE A 79 17.49 16.26 -24.31
CA PHE A 79 18.62 15.93 -25.18
C PHE A 79 18.36 16.31 -26.64
N ASP A 80 17.18 16.06 -27.18
CA ASP A 80 16.81 16.45 -28.54
C ASP A 80 16.78 17.98 -28.71
N SER A 81 16.40 18.72 -27.66
CA SER A 81 16.43 20.18 -27.66
C SER A 81 17.84 20.77 -27.59
N LEU A 82 18.80 20.01 -27.04
CA LEU A 82 20.20 20.33 -27.09
C LEU A 82 20.69 19.93 -28.48
N ASN A 83 20.64 20.87 -29.42
CA ASN A 83 21.03 20.65 -30.82
C ASN A 83 22.55 20.40 -30.89
N PHE A 84 22.99 19.18 -30.55
CA PHE A 84 24.39 18.82 -30.49
C PHE A 84 24.97 18.88 -31.91
N PRO A 85 26.09 19.58 -32.13
CA PRO A 85 26.78 19.51 -33.40
C PRO A 85 27.17 18.06 -33.66
N LYS A 86 26.80 17.52 -34.82
CA LYS A 86 27.16 16.15 -35.22
C LYS A 86 28.67 15.98 -35.03
N PRO A 87 29.13 14.92 -34.33
CA PRO A 87 30.55 14.65 -34.21
C PRO A 87 31.13 14.47 -35.61
N VAL A 88 32.10 15.30 -35.96
CA VAL A 88 32.91 15.14 -37.17
C VAL A 88 33.71 13.86 -36.99
N THR A 89 33.32 12.80 -37.70
CA THR A 89 34.18 11.62 -37.85
C THR A 89 35.38 12.03 -38.72
N PRO A 90 36.61 12.03 -38.19
CA PRO A 90 37.77 12.26 -39.03
C PRO A 90 37.83 11.14 -40.07
N GLY A 91 37.79 11.52 -41.35
CA GLY A 91 38.03 10.59 -42.45
C GLY A 91 39.48 10.14 -42.36
N PHE A 92 39.68 8.84 -42.10
CA PHE A 92 40.96 8.16 -42.27
C PHE A 92 41.04 7.62 -43.70
#